data_AF-A0A1G3UDD9-F1
#
_entry.id   AF-A0A1G3UDD9-F1
#
_cell.length_a   1.000
_cell.length_b   1.000
_cell.length_c   1.000
_cell.angle_alpha   90.00
_cell.angle_beta   90.00
_cell.angle_gamma   90.00
#
_symmetry.space_group_name_H-M   'P 1'
#
loop_
_entity.id
_entity.type
_entity.pdbx_description
1 polymer ?
#
loop_
_entity_poly.entity_id
_entity_poly.type
_entity_poly.pdbx_seq_one_letter_code
_entity_poly.pdbx_strand_id
1 'polypeptide(L)'
;MNLSDVANQLVSLQENIVLIYAFNATGKTRLSVSYKDETKKVNGDKHSGVYYNAFSEDLFVWDNDNENNEENIRLKVLHSSLSKFHSLFTEEEIREKLKPYNPKYDFRFEINDAERGIESITFFMPEDEDTNIKISRGEERIFVWCFFLALFEVEGWADEQSKHFFIDDPVSSLDDHNIFVTAITLFDLILKHFEKRKIIVTTHHLGLFSILADWFEKGSNKDKFYKNRIPLFEIFFLNKKENGLLLEKPQSGVYLYHLFLLRELKKAKDEKKLLTYHFVLLRQVLENISSFLGYGNFSAVLGKIELEDASRIADLINAESHKKIYNNQTVQMVPDNVTTFNEVLEKLINKYEFKI
;
A
#
# COMPACT_ATOMS: atom_id res chain seq x y z
N MET A 1 15.79 -8.46 -14.72
CA MET A 1 16.00 -7.00 -14.87
C MET A 1 16.52 -6.46 -13.55
N ASN A 2 17.43 -5.48 -13.58
CA ASN A 2 17.76 -4.71 -12.38
C ASN A 2 16.68 -3.64 -12.12
N LEU A 3 16.78 -2.86 -11.03
CA LEU A 3 15.80 -1.81 -10.72
C LEU A 3 15.75 -0.69 -11.76
N SER A 4 16.89 -0.34 -12.37
CA SER A 4 16.99 0.69 -13.41
C SER A 4 16.30 0.25 -14.70
N ASP A 5 16.43 -1.03 -15.08
CA ASP A 5 15.72 -1.60 -16.22
C ASP A 5 14.19 -1.49 -16.03
N VAL A 6 13.67 -1.84 -14.85
CA VAL A 6 12.24 -1.73 -14.53
C VAL A 6 11.81 -0.27 -14.50
N ALA A 7 12.60 0.63 -13.90
CA ALA A 7 12.33 2.06 -13.90
C ALA A 7 12.27 2.63 -15.32
N ASN A 8 13.20 2.26 -16.21
CA ASN A 8 13.20 2.66 -17.62
C ASN A 8 11.99 2.12 -18.37
N GLN A 9 11.61 0.86 -18.12
CA GLN A 9 10.37 0.30 -18.65
C GLN A 9 9.17 1.16 -18.22
N LEU A 10 9.07 1.51 -16.94
CA LEU A 10 8.00 2.38 -16.43
C LEU A 10 8.03 3.77 -17.08
N VAL A 11 9.20 4.39 -17.24
CA VAL A 11 9.33 5.71 -17.91
C VAL A 11 8.80 5.65 -19.34
N SER A 12 9.07 4.55 -20.06
CA SER A 12 8.69 4.38 -21.47
C SER A 12 7.20 4.11 -21.73
N LEU A 13 6.43 3.70 -20.71
CA LEU A 13 4.99 3.46 -20.84
C LEU A 13 4.25 4.72 -21.31
N GLN A 14 3.31 4.56 -22.23
CA GLN A 14 2.48 5.66 -22.73
C GLN A 14 1.28 5.95 -21.83
N GLU A 15 0.89 4.96 -21.03
CA GLU A 15 -0.22 5.02 -20.10
C GLU A 15 0.13 5.93 -18.92
N ASN A 16 -0.82 6.80 -18.60
CA ASN A 16 -0.65 7.77 -17.53
C ASN A 16 -0.98 7.20 -16.16
N ILE A 17 -1.58 6.01 -16.07
CA ILE A 17 -1.87 5.37 -14.79
C ILE A 17 -1.11 4.04 -14.76
N VAL A 18 -0.33 3.82 -13.71
CA VAL A 18 0.35 2.54 -13.50
C VAL A 18 0.11 2.06 -12.08
N LEU A 19 -0.52 0.90 -11.95
CA LEU A 19 -0.78 0.26 -10.66
C LEU A 19 0.10 -0.99 -10.54
N ILE A 20 0.89 -1.07 -9.49
CA ILE A 20 1.87 -2.15 -9.29
C ILE A 20 1.67 -2.79 -7.92
N TYR A 21 1.37 -4.08 -7.92
CA TYR A 21 1.45 -4.88 -6.72
C TYR A 21 2.86 -5.43 -6.51
N ALA A 22 3.36 -5.41 -5.28
CA ALA A 22 4.54 -6.19 -4.91
C ALA A 22 4.52 -6.57 -3.43
N PHE A 23 4.86 -7.83 -3.14
CA PHE A 23 5.08 -8.29 -1.77
C PHE A 23 6.07 -7.41 -1.00
N ASN A 24 6.00 -7.48 0.33
CA ASN A 24 6.97 -6.83 1.19
C ASN A 24 8.39 -7.32 0.89
N ALA A 25 9.36 -6.41 1.05
CA ALA A 25 10.77 -6.65 0.73
C ALA A 25 11.11 -6.95 -0.76
N THR A 26 10.16 -6.84 -1.70
CA THR A 26 10.46 -6.94 -3.14
C THR A 26 11.26 -5.75 -3.69
N GLY A 27 11.16 -4.59 -3.04
CA GLY A 27 11.95 -3.40 -3.39
C GLY A 27 11.17 -2.22 -3.98
N LYS A 28 9.86 -2.09 -3.71
CA LYS A 28 9.01 -0.98 -4.18
C LYS A 28 9.60 0.40 -3.88
N THR A 29 10.06 0.61 -2.65
CA THR A 29 10.68 1.88 -2.24
C THR A 29 11.98 2.15 -3.00
N ARG A 30 12.76 1.12 -3.32
CA ARG A 30 13.96 1.28 -4.17
C ARG A 30 13.58 1.54 -5.64
N LEU A 31 12.46 0.99 -6.10
CA LEU A 31 11.92 1.28 -7.43
C LEU A 31 11.49 2.75 -7.55
N SER A 32 10.86 3.33 -6.51
CA SER A 32 10.51 4.76 -6.52
C SER A 32 11.75 5.65 -6.61
N VAL A 33 12.82 5.32 -5.87
CA VAL A 33 14.11 6.01 -5.96
C VAL A 33 14.75 5.82 -7.34
N SER A 34 14.78 4.60 -7.87
CA SER A 34 15.33 4.36 -9.21
C SER A 34 14.56 5.12 -10.29
N TYR A 35 13.23 5.18 -10.20
CA TYR A 35 12.39 5.96 -11.10
C TYR A 35 12.67 7.47 -11.00
N LYS A 36 12.91 7.97 -9.79
CA LYS A 36 13.40 9.35 -9.58
C LYS A 36 14.70 9.62 -10.29
N ASP A 37 15.66 8.71 -10.19
CA ASP A 37 16.99 8.93 -10.75
C ASP A 37 16.95 8.87 -12.29
N GLU A 38 16.19 7.94 -12.88
CA GLU A 38 16.02 7.89 -14.35
C GLU A 38 15.29 9.12 -14.90
N THR A 39 14.21 9.58 -14.24
CA THR A 39 13.49 10.78 -14.69
C THR A 39 14.30 12.06 -14.54
N LYS A 40 15.18 12.15 -13.52
CA LYS A 40 16.14 13.26 -13.38
C LYS A 40 17.14 13.31 -14.53
N LYS A 41 17.76 12.18 -14.90
CA LYS A 41 18.72 12.12 -16.03
C LYS A 41 18.10 12.62 -17.33
N VAL A 42 16.87 12.21 -17.62
CA VAL A 42 16.13 12.64 -18.81
C VAL A 42 15.73 14.13 -18.75
N ASN A 43 15.65 14.70 -17.55
CA ASN A 43 15.23 16.08 -17.31
C ASN A 43 16.41 17.02 -16.97
N GLY A 44 17.62 16.73 -17.46
CA GLY A 44 18.80 17.57 -17.23
C GLY A 44 19.15 17.73 -15.74
N ASP A 45 19.09 16.61 -15.00
CA ASP A 45 19.34 16.49 -13.56
C ASP A 45 18.35 17.24 -12.64
N LYS A 46 17.26 17.76 -13.20
CA LYS A 46 16.19 18.42 -12.43
C LYS A 46 15.09 17.43 -12.05
N HIS A 47 14.67 17.49 -10.79
CA HIS A 47 13.53 16.70 -10.31
C HIS A 47 12.24 17.14 -10.99
N SER A 48 11.43 16.18 -11.48
CA SER A 48 10.27 16.46 -12.33
C SER A 48 8.95 15.87 -11.84
N GLY A 49 8.93 15.22 -10.68
CA GLY A 49 7.72 14.60 -10.15
C GLY A 49 7.74 14.52 -8.63
N VAL A 50 6.60 14.18 -8.06
CA VAL A 50 6.37 14.21 -6.61
C VAL A 50 6.24 12.79 -6.07
N TYR A 51 6.77 12.57 -4.86
CA TYR A 51 6.95 11.22 -4.29
C TYR A 51 6.34 11.12 -2.90
N TYR A 52 5.47 10.14 -2.72
CA TYR A 52 5.10 9.61 -1.42
C TYR A 52 5.74 8.23 -1.28
N ASN A 53 6.61 8.03 -0.30
CA ASN A 53 7.24 6.74 0.03
C ASN A 53 7.78 6.80 1.46
N ALA A 54 8.41 5.72 1.94
CA ALA A 54 8.98 5.66 3.29
C ALA A 54 9.95 6.82 3.63
N PHE A 55 10.74 7.33 2.68
CA PHE A 55 11.63 8.47 2.94
C PHE A 55 10.86 9.78 3.13
N SER A 56 9.70 9.91 2.49
CA SER A 56 8.79 11.04 2.69
C SER A 56 8.13 10.97 4.08
N GLU A 57 7.82 9.76 4.56
CA GLU A 57 7.31 9.54 5.93
C GLU A 57 8.37 9.87 6.98
N ASP A 58 9.64 9.53 6.72
CA ASP A 58 10.78 9.82 7.62
C ASP A 58 11.03 11.34 7.83
N LEU A 59 10.35 12.22 7.07
CA LEU A 59 10.36 13.66 7.34
C LEU A 59 9.59 14.01 8.62
N PHE A 60 8.75 13.13 9.13
CA PHE A 60 7.93 13.36 10.32
C PHE A 60 8.53 12.59 11.50
N VAL A 61 9.05 13.32 12.50
CA VAL A 61 9.78 12.74 13.63
C VAL A 61 9.19 13.24 14.94
N TRP A 62 8.75 12.31 15.78
CA TRP A 62 8.24 12.67 17.10
C TRP A 62 9.33 13.24 18.00
N ASP A 63 9.03 14.40 18.59
CA ASP A 63 9.68 14.91 19.79
C ASP A 63 8.73 14.65 20.97
N ASN A 64 9.13 13.73 21.86
CA ASN A 64 8.33 13.38 23.03
C ASN A 64 8.58 14.31 24.21
N ASP A 65 9.55 15.23 24.12
CA ASP A 65 9.86 16.19 25.18
C ASP A 65 10.12 15.55 26.57
N ASN A 66 10.80 14.39 26.57
CA ASN A 66 11.04 13.59 27.79
C ASN A 66 11.76 14.39 28.91
N GLU A 67 12.56 15.40 28.54
CA GLU A 67 13.32 16.22 29.49
C GLU A 67 12.42 17.21 30.26
N ASN A 68 11.26 17.56 29.70
CA ASN A 68 10.29 18.50 30.29
C ASN A 68 8.96 17.80 30.61
N ASN A 69 9.01 16.53 31.07
CA ASN A 69 7.83 15.74 31.45
C ASN A 69 6.75 15.67 30.35
N GLU A 70 7.16 15.62 29.08
CA GLU A 70 6.25 15.45 27.94
C GLU A 70 5.27 16.65 27.75
N GLU A 71 5.57 17.82 28.32
CA GLU A 71 4.70 19.00 28.23
C GLU A 71 4.54 19.53 26.79
N ASN A 72 5.57 19.41 25.95
CA ASN A 72 5.55 19.91 24.56
C ASN A 72 5.71 18.78 23.52
N ILE A 73 5.00 17.67 23.71
CA ILE A 73 4.94 16.60 22.69
C ILE A 73 4.50 17.18 21.35
N ARG A 74 5.29 16.92 20.30
CA ARG A 74 5.01 17.39 18.94
C ARG A 74 5.64 16.51 17.88
N LEU A 75 5.07 16.54 16.69
CA LEU A 75 5.61 15.89 15.52
C LEU A 75 6.42 16.90 14.72
N LYS A 76 7.75 16.80 14.78
CA LYS A 76 8.66 17.65 14.00
C LYS A 76 8.58 17.29 12.53
N VAL A 77 8.61 18.31 11.68
CA VAL A 77 8.68 18.19 10.23
C VAL A 77 10.08 18.62 9.79
N LEU A 78 10.89 17.65 9.38
CA LEU A 78 12.26 17.89 8.93
C LEU A 78 12.26 18.70 7.64
N HIS A 79 13.13 19.70 7.59
CA HIS A 79 13.27 20.55 6.42
C HIS A 79 13.68 19.74 5.18
N SER A 80 12.97 19.95 4.07
CA SER A 80 13.25 19.30 2.78
C SER A 80 12.98 20.25 1.62
N SER A 81 13.22 19.79 0.39
CA SER A 81 12.81 20.55 -0.81
C SER A 81 11.29 20.77 -0.91
N LEU A 82 10.49 20.06 -0.10
CA LEU A 82 9.04 20.21 -0.05
C LEU A 82 8.59 21.35 0.87
N SER A 83 9.44 21.75 1.83
CA SER A 83 9.11 22.76 2.83
C SER A 83 8.69 24.10 2.23
N LYS A 84 9.23 24.45 1.06
CA LYS A 84 8.85 25.67 0.30
C LYS A 84 7.39 25.70 -0.16
N PHE A 85 6.70 24.55 -0.18
CA PHE A 85 5.31 24.44 -0.57
C PHE A 85 4.36 24.39 0.63
N HIS A 86 4.87 24.32 1.86
CA HIS A 86 4.04 24.26 3.06
C HIS A 86 3.17 25.51 3.25
N SER A 87 3.56 26.65 2.69
CA SER A 87 2.78 27.89 2.73
C SER A 87 1.60 27.93 1.75
N LEU A 88 1.46 26.91 0.91
CA LEU A 88 0.49 26.90 -0.20
C LEU A 88 -0.76 26.04 0.09
N PHE A 89 -0.81 25.42 1.26
CA PHE A 89 -2.01 24.78 1.81
C PHE A 89 -2.10 25.11 3.30
N THR A 90 -3.28 24.96 3.87
CA THR A 90 -3.56 25.21 5.28
C THR A 90 -3.92 23.92 6.00
N GLU A 91 -4.12 24.02 7.31
CA GLU A 91 -4.62 22.92 8.12
C GLU A 91 -6.00 22.43 7.62
N GLU A 92 -6.83 23.31 7.07
CA GLU A 92 -8.20 22.96 6.62
C GLU A 92 -8.19 21.96 5.46
N GLU A 93 -7.27 22.11 4.50
CA GLU A 93 -7.13 21.15 3.41
C GLU A 93 -6.76 19.76 3.94
N ILE A 94 -5.93 19.67 4.98
CA ILE A 94 -5.62 18.38 5.61
C ILE A 94 -6.82 17.86 6.41
N ARG A 95 -7.53 18.72 7.15
CA ARG A 95 -8.74 18.32 7.90
C ARG A 95 -9.80 17.70 6.98
N GLU A 96 -10.03 18.28 5.81
CA GLU A 96 -10.98 17.73 4.84
C GLU A 96 -10.54 16.36 4.29
N LYS A 97 -9.23 16.11 4.12
CA LYS A 97 -8.73 14.76 3.75
C LYS A 97 -8.80 13.76 4.91
N LEU A 98 -8.65 14.23 6.15
CA LEU A 98 -8.71 13.39 7.36
C LEU A 98 -10.12 12.99 7.76
N LYS A 99 -11.11 13.85 7.51
CA LYS A 99 -12.50 13.67 7.92
C LYS A 99 -13.10 12.28 7.63
N PRO A 100 -12.89 11.65 6.45
CA PRO A 100 -13.40 10.30 6.18
C PRO A 100 -12.79 9.20 7.06
N TYR A 101 -11.59 9.43 7.61
CA TYR A 101 -10.94 8.54 8.58
C TYR A 101 -11.49 8.71 10.01
N ASN A 102 -12.39 9.67 10.24
CA ASN A 102 -13.05 9.93 11.53
C ASN A 102 -12.07 10.08 12.71
N PRO A 103 -11.06 10.98 12.60
CA PRO A 103 -10.10 11.20 13.67
C PRO A 103 -10.81 11.66 14.95
N LYS A 104 -10.23 11.31 16.11
CA LYS A 104 -10.71 11.75 17.43
C LYS A 104 -9.94 12.95 17.98
N TYR A 105 -8.91 13.36 17.27
CA TYR A 105 -8.04 14.48 17.57
C TYR A 105 -8.20 15.58 16.51
N ASP A 106 -7.70 16.77 16.83
CA ASP A 106 -7.38 17.82 15.87
C ASP A 106 -5.89 18.20 16.00
N PHE A 107 -5.40 19.08 15.15
CA PHE A 107 -4.00 19.45 15.07
C PHE A 107 -3.80 20.93 14.72
N ARG A 108 -2.60 21.44 15.03
CA ARG A 108 -2.15 22.78 14.68
C ARG A 108 -0.72 22.76 14.14
N PHE A 109 -0.44 23.62 13.18
CA PHE A 109 0.90 23.85 12.65
C PHE A 109 1.63 24.87 13.50
N GLU A 110 2.90 24.57 13.79
CA GLU A 110 3.86 25.53 14.32
C GLU A 110 4.77 25.99 13.18
N ILE A 111 4.64 27.27 12.82
CA ILE A 111 5.44 27.90 11.77
C ILE A 111 6.22 29.06 12.40
N ASN A 112 7.50 28.84 12.68
CA ASN A 112 8.37 29.87 13.23
C ASN A 112 8.96 30.78 12.16
N ASP A 113 9.18 30.26 10.95
CA ASP A 113 9.74 30.99 9.81
C ASP A 113 9.02 30.56 8.52
N ALA A 114 8.30 31.49 7.90
CA ALA A 114 7.52 31.23 6.69
C ALA A 114 8.38 30.72 5.52
N GLU A 115 9.67 31.08 5.46
CA GLU A 115 10.57 30.59 4.41
C GLU A 115 11.02 29.14 4.64
N ARG A 116 10.99 28.66 5.90
CA ARG A 116 11.35 27.28 6.27
C ARG A 116 10.17 26.31 6.25
N GLY A 117 8.95 26.81 6.14
CA GLY A 117 7.72 26.03 6.17
C GLY A 117 7.34 25.57 7.58
N ILE A 118 6.41 24.60 7.67
CA ILE A 118 5.98 23.99 8.94
C ILE A 118 7.18 23.35 9.65
N GLU A 119 7.40 23.72 10.92
CA GLU A 119 8.46 23.17 11.78
C GLU A 119 7.97 21.97 12.57
N SER A 120 6.77 22.08 13.14
CA SER A 120 6.16 21.03 13.95
C SER A 120 4.65 21.07 13.84
N ILE A 121 4.05 19.96 14.24
CA ILE A 121 2.61 19.75 14.29
C ILE A 121 2.29 19.25 15.69
N THR A 122 1.39 19.95 16.37
CA THR A 122 0.84 19.53 17.66
C THR A 122 -0.54 18.94 17.45
N PHE A 123 -0.88 17.95 18.28
CA PHE A 123 -2.18 17.28 18.26
C PHE A 123 -2.86 17.49 19.61
N PHE A 124 -4.17 17.60 19.62
CA PHE A 124 -4.97 17.81 20.82
C PHE A 124 -6.36 17.19 20.67
N MET A 125 -7.06 17.03 21.79
CA MET A 125 -8.46 16.61 21.76
C MET A 125 -9.36 17.84 21.56
N PRO A 126 -10.44 17.78 20.75
CA PRO A 126 -11.34 18.93 20.58
C PRO A 126 -11.96 19.46 21.88
N GLU A 127 -12.10 18.60 22.90
CA GLU A 127 -12.55 18.98 24.24
C GLU A 127 -11.46 19.62 25.14
N ASP A 128 -10.19 19.55 24.75
CA ASP A 128 -9.04 20.07 25.49
C ASP A 128 -7.92 20.50 24.52
N GLU A 129 -8.05 21.72 23.97
CA GLU A 129 -7.14 22.25 22.95
C GLU A 129 -5.77 22.70 23.50
N ASP A 130 -5.65 22.86 24.82
CA ASP A 130 -4.44 23.35 25.47
C ASP A 130 -3.45 22.22 25.79
N THR A 131 -3.91 20.96 25.78
CA THR A 131 -3.08 19.79 26.09
C THR A 131 -2.61 19.08 24.82
N ASN A 132 -1.29 19.10 24.58
CA ASN A 132 -0.69 18.36 23.49
C ASN A 132 -0.71 16.85 23.76
N ILE A 133 -1.09 16.05 22.75
CA ILE A 133 -1.17 14.60 22.84
C ILE A 133 -0.27 13.92 21.80
N LYS A 134 0.09 12.68 22.09
CA LYS A 134 0.69 11.77 21.12
C LYS A 134 -0.39 10.88 20.49
N ILE A 135 -0.59 11.01 19.18
CA ILE A 135 -1.48 10.11 18.42
C ILE A 135 -0.82 8.76 18.17
N SER A 136 -1.63 7.73 17.88
CA SER A 136 -1.12 6.38 17.63
C SER A 136 -0.30 6.31 16.33
N ARG A 137 0.54 5.27 16.17
CA ARG A 137 1.31 5.05 14.93
C ARG A 137 0.44 4.89 13.69
N GLY A 138 -0.75 4.33 13.84
CA GLY A 138 -1.71 4.20 12.72
C GLY A 138 -2.25 5.58 12.31
N GLU A 139 -2.65 6.38 13.29
CA GLU A 139 -3.14 7.75 13.08
C GLU A 139 -2.05 8.67 12.53
N GLU A 140 -0.82 8.59 13.03
CA GLU A 140 0.35 9.32 12.53
C GLU A 140 0.54 9.10 11.03
N ARG A 141 0.49 7.85 10.59
CA ARG A 141 0.67 7.53 9.17
C ARG A 141 -0.52 7.98 8.31
N ILE A 142 -1.75 7.88 8.81
CA ILE A 142 -2.94 8.43 8.12
C ILE A 142 -2.81 9.95 7.99
N PHE A 143 -2.35 10.62 9.05
CA PHE A 143 -2.08 12.05 9.04
C PHE A 143 -1.04 12.42 7.99
N VAL A 144 0.11 11.74 7.97
CA VAL A 144 1.17 11.96 6.98
C VAL A 144 0.65 11.72 5.56
N TRP A 145 -0.14 10.67 5.32
CA TRP A 145 -0.78 10.45 4.02
C TRP A 145 -1.71 11.62 3.62
N CYS A 146 -2.57 12.09 4.54
CA CYS A 146 -3.46 13.22 4.29
C CYS A 146 -2.70 14.54 4.06
N PHE A 147 -1.59 14.74 4.77
CA PHE A 147 -0.68 15.84 4.54
C PHE A 147 -0.17 15.83 3.10
N PHE A 148 0.33 14.69 2.62
CA PHE A 148 0.79 14.57 1.24
C PHE A 148 -0.33 14.68 0.21
N LEU A 149 -1.54 14.19 0.50
CA LEU A 149 -2.73 14.39 -0.34
C LEU A 149 -3.06 15.87 -0.52
N ALA A 150 -3.07 16.64 0.57
CA ALA A 150 -3.28 18.09 0.50
C ALA A 150 -2.16 18.74 -0.31
N LEU A 151 -0.91 18.35 -0.02
CA LEU A 151 0.26 18.81 -0.77
C LEU A 151 0.04 18.55 -2.28
N PHE A 152 -0.41 17.36 -2.69
CA PHE A 152 -0.51 16.95 -4.11
C PHE A 152 -1.46 17.83 -4.92
N GLU A 153 -2.38 18.50 -4.24
CA GLU A 153 -3.40 19.36 -4.83
C GLU A 153 -3.04 20.84 -4.89
N VAL A 154 -1.90 21.24 -4.30
CA VAL A 154 -1.41 22.62 -4.25
C VAL A 154 -1.05 23.16 -5.64
N GLU A 155 -1.55 24.37 -5.94
CA GLU A 155 -1.15 25.15 -7.12
C GLU A 155 0.28 25.69 -6.96
N GLY A 156 1.16 25.44 -7.93
CA GLY A 156 2.61 25.74 -7.88
C GLY A 156 3.48 24.47 -7.87
N TRP A 157 3.05 23.42 -7.17
CA TRP A 157 3.62 22.07 -7.36
C TRP A 157 3.32 21.54 -8.76
N ALA A 158 2.23 22.04 -9.34
CA ALA A 158 1.76 21.68 -10.65
C ALA A 158 2.63 22.21 -11.82
N ASP A 159 3.39 23.29 -11.67
CA ASP A 159 4.12 23.85 -12.81
C ASP A 159 5.62 23.49 -12.82
N GLU A 160 6.25 23.30 -11.65
CA GLU A 160 7.68 22.97 -11.56
C GLU A 160 7.98 21.45 -11.60
N GLN A 161 7.14 20.60 -10.99
CA GLN A 161 7.33 19.14 -10.86
C GLN A 161 6.15 18.38 -11.45
N SER A 162 5.85 18.70 -12.71
CA SER A 162 4.57 18.42 -13.34
C SER A 162 4.42 17.05 -13.99
N LYS A 163 5.50 16.29 -14.15
CA LYS A 163 5.48 15.12 -15.05
C LYS A 163 4.78 13.92 -14.44
N HIS A 164 5.00 13.67 -13.15
CA HIS A 164 4.46 12.47 -12.52
C HIS A 164 4.29 12.52 -11.01
N PHE A 165 3.40 11.67 -10.50
CA PHE A 165 3.31 11.28 -9.10
C PHE A 165 3.76 9.83 -8.95
N PHE A 166 4.57 9.56 -7.93
CA PHE A 166 4.94 8.20 -7.53
C PHE A 166 4.54 8.00 -6.08
N ILE A 167 3.57 7.12 -5.84
CA ILE A 167 2.97 6.85 -4.54
C ILE A 167 3.28 5.40 -4.17
N ASP A 168 4.18 5.21 -3.22
CA ASP A 168 4.58 3.91 -2.70
C ASP A 168 3.93 3.65 -1.34
N ASP A 169 3.05 2.65 -1.33
CA ASP A 169 2.38 2.10 -0.15
C ASP A 169 1.62 3.15 0.68
N PRO A 170 0.58 3.78 0.11
CA PRO A 170 -0.20 4.79 0.83
C PRO A 170 -1.06 4.21 1.97
N VAL A 171 -1.13 2.88 2.08
CA VAL A 171 -1.86 2.20 3.16
C VAL A 171 -0.99 2.08 4.39
N SER A 172 -1.46 2.68 5.47
CA SER A 172 -0.79 2.66 6.76
C SER A 172 -1.41 1.70 7.78
N SER A 173 -2.65 1.28 7.55
CA SER A 173 -3.50 0.53 8.48
C SER A 173 -3.88 -0.84 7.92
N LEU A 174 -4.10 -1.81 8.82
CA LEU A 174 -4.73 -3.10 8.50
C LEU A 174 -6.27 -3.04 8.59
N ASP A 175 -6.82 -1.89 8.99
CA ASP A 175 -8.26 -1.67 9.12
C ASP A 175 -8.91 -1.48 7.74
N ASP A 176 -9.91 -2.32 7.44
CA ASP A 176 -10.65 -2.34 6.18
C ASP A 176 -11.31 -0.98 5.85
N HIS A 177 -11.80 -0.25 6.86
CA HIS A 177 -12.36 1.09 6.67
C HIS A 177 -11.27 2.04 6.15
N ASN A 178 -10.11 2.05 6.81
CA ASN A 178 -9.01 2.93 6.43
C ASN A 178 -8.45 2.57 5.04
N ILE A 179 -8.42 1.28 4.69
CA ILE A 179 -8.04 0.82 3.34
C ILE A 179 -9.01 1.36 2.31
N PHE A 180 -10.31 1.27 2.56
CA PHE A 180 -11.34 1.76 1.65
C PHE A 180 -11.29 3.28 1.48
N VAL A 181 -11.14 4.03 2.57
CA VAL A 181 -10.97 5.49 2.52
C VAL A 181 -9.72 5.88 1.74
N THR A 182 -8.61 5.18 1.97
CA THR A 182 -7.35 5.40 1.22
C THR A 182 -7.54 5.12 -0.27
N ALA A 183 -8.30 4.07 -0.63
CA ALA A 183 -8.61 3.79 -2.02
C ALA A 183 -9.42 4.93 -2.66
N ILE A 184 -10.48 5.43 -1.99
CA ILE A 184 -11.30 6.55 -2.49
C ILE A 184 -10.44 7.79 -2.71
N THR A 185 -9.73 8.24 -1.68
CA THR A 185 -8.94 9.48 -1.72
C THR A 185 -7.85 9.43 -2.79
N LEU A 186 -7.17 8.28 -2.93
CA LEU A 186 -6.21 8.04 -4.00
C LEU A 186 -6.86 8.02 -5.38
N PHE A 187 -8.03 7.41 -5.51
CA PHE A 187 -8.75 7.35 -6.79
C PHE A 187 -9.22 8.74 -7.24
N ASP A 188 -9.67 9.59 -6.32
CA ASP A 188 -10.03 10.98 -6.61
C ASP A 188 -8.81 11.79 -7.09
N LEU A 189 -7.66 11.61 -6.44
CA LEU A 189 -6.39 12.20 -6.89
C LEU A 189 -6.05 11.73 -8.31
N ILE A 190 -6.22 10.43 -8.60
CA ILE A 190 -5.98 9.87 -9.93
C ILE A 190 -6.90 10.54 -10.95
N LEU A 191 -8.21 10.56 -10.71
CA LEU A 191 -9.20 11.17 -11.60
C LEU A 191 -8.90 12.64 -11.91
N LYS A 192 -8.40 13.40 -10.93
CA LYS A 192 -8.10 14.83 -11.08
C LYS A 192 -6.85 15.08 -11.94
N HIS A 193 -5.87 14.17 -11.94
CA HIS A 193 -4.53 14.46 -12.47
C HIS A 193 -4.05 13.56 -13.62
N PHE A 194 -4.66 12.38 -13.85
CA PHE A 194 -4.15 11.40 -14.82
C PHE A 194 -4.13 11.88 -16.28
N GLU A 195 -4.96 12.86 -16.66
CA GLU A 195 -4.93 13.40 -18.03
C GLU A 195 -3.71 14.28 -18.29
N LYS A 196 -3.16 14.91 -17.25
CA LYS A 196 -2.06 15.88 -17.35
C LYS A 196 -0.72 15.30 -16.91
N ARG A 197 -0.72 14.19 -16.18
CA ARG A 197 0.47 13.62 -15.52
C ARG A 197 0.40 12.11 -15.47
N LYS A 198 1.57 11.49 -15.37
CA LYS A 198 1.69 10.08 -15.06
C LYS A 198 1.58 9.83 -13.56
N ILE A 199 0.81 8.84 -13.15
CA ILE A 199 0.59 8.48 -11.74
C ILE A 199 0.94 7.01 -11.60
N ILE A 200 1.94 6.74 -10.77
CA ILE A 200 2.43 5.39 -10.48
C ILE A 200 2.12 5.11 -9.03
N VAL A 201 1.33 4.06 -8.79
CA VAL A 201 0.99 3.58 -7.45
C VAL A 201 1.61 2.21 -7.26
N THR A 202 2.45 2.05 -6.24
CA THR A 202 2.96 0.75 -5.80
C THR A 202 2.36 0.40 -4.44
N THR A 203 1.98 -0.86 -4.21
CA THR A 203 1.51 -1.28 -2.88
C THR A 203 1.78 -2.76 -2.61
N HIS A 204 1.98 -3.13 -1.35
CA HIS A 204 1.88 -4.52 -0.90
C HIS A 204 0.48 -4.91 -0.45
N HIS A 205 -0.40 -3.93 -0.27
CA HIS A 205 -1.73 -4.15 0.24
C HIS A 205 -2.62 -4.61 -0.90
N LEU A 206 -2.79 -5.93 -1.01
CA LEU A 206 -3.51 -6.51 -2.14
C LEU A 206 -4.98 -6.07 -2.17
N GLY A 207 -5.61 -5.81 -1.01
CA GLY A 207 -6.95 -5.25 -0.96
C GLY A 207 -7.06 -3.87 -1.63
N LEU A 208 -6.07 -2.99 -1.42
CA LEU A 208 -6.04 -1.67 -2.08
C LEU A 208 -5.84 -1.86 -3.59
N PHE A 209 -4.87 -2.70 -3.96
CA PHE A 209 -4.61 -3.03 -5.36
C PHE A 209 -5.86 -3.57 -6.07
N SER A 210 -6.56 -4.51 -5.44
CA SER A 210 -7.80 -5.11 -5.95
C SER A 210 -8.89 -4.08 -6.18
N ILE A 211 -9.13 -3.19 -5.20
CA ILE A 211 -10.16 -2.14 -5.29
C ILE A 211 -9.85 -1.20 -6.47
N LEU A 212 -8.62 -0.68 -6.53
CA LEU A 212 -8.23 0.26 -7.59
C LEU A 212 -8.29 -0.39 -8.98
N ALA A 213 -7.75 -1.61 -9.11
CA ALA A 213 -7.78 -2.36 -10.36
C ALA A 213 -9.22 -2.59 -10.86
N ASP A 214 -10.13 -2.99 -9.97
CA ASP A 214 -11.53 -3.20 -10.33
C ASP A 214 -12.23 -1.88 -10.71
N TRP A 215 -11.93 -0.78 -10.01
CA TRP A 215 -12.45 0.54 -10.37
C TRP A 215 -11.95 1.04 -11.73
N PHE A 216 -10.71 0.77 -12.12
CA PHE A 216 -10.20 1.11 -13.46
C PHE A 216 -10.87 0.28 -14.55
N GLU A 217 -11.08 -1.03 -14.32
CA GLU A 217 -11.62 -1.92 -15.35
C GLU A 217 -13.15 -1.98 -15.46
N LYS A 218 -13.86 -1.78 -14.33
CA LYS A 218 -15.29 -2.07 -14.20
C LYS A 218 -16.07 -1.02 -13.41
N GLY A 219 -15.41 -0.05 -12.79
CA GLY A 219 -16.06 0.98 -11.99
C GLY A 219 -17.01 1.88 -12.81
N SER A 220 -17.83 2.66 -12.12
CA SER A 220 -18.73 3.65 -12.74
C SER A 220 -18.00 4.71 -13.57
N ASN A 221 -16.73 4.98 -13.24
CA ASN A 221 -15.85 5.90 -13.97
C ASN A 221 -15.01 5.22 -15.05
N LYS A 222 -15.24 3.93 -15.36
CA LYS A 222 -14.46 3.15 -16.33
C LYS A 222 -14.20 3.92 -17.62
N ASP A 223 -15.23 4.49 -18.22
CA ASP A 223 -15.12 5.16 -19.54
C ASP A 223 -14.10 6.30 -19.56
N LYS A 224 -13.83 6.94 -18.41
CA LYS A 224 -12.79 7.97 -18.29
C LYS A 224 -11.37 7.42 -18.44
N PHE A 225 -11.16 6.14 -18.10
CA PHE A 225 -9.87 5.46 -18.18
C PHE A 225 -9.65 4.75 -19.52
N TYR A 226 -10.53 4.96 -20.51
CA TYR A 226 -10.36 4.44 -21.85
C TYR A 226 -10.45 5.57 -22.87
N LYS A 227 -9.52 5.57 -23.84
CA LYS A 227 -9.59 6.45 -25.01
C LYS A 227 -9.62 5.59 -26.26
N ASN A 228 -10.67 5.71 -27.08
CA ASN A 228 -10.87 4.87 -28.27
C ASN A 228 -10.79 3.36 -28.00
N ARG A 229 -11.34 2.90 -26.86
CA ARG A 229 -11.26 1.51 -26.36
C ARG A 229 -9.86 1.03 -25.96
N ILE A 230 -8.86 1.92 -25.91
CA ILE A 230 -7.52 1.64 -25.40
C ILE A 230 -7.47 2.09 -23.94
N PRO A 231 -7.05 1.23 -22.99
CA PRO A 231 -6.90 1.62 -21.59
C PRO A 231 -5.81 2.68 -21.44
N LEU A 232 -6.05 3.65 -20.58
CA LEU A 232 -5.09 4.69 -20.18
C LEU A 232 -4.28 4.29 -18.94
N PHE A 233 -4.38 3.02 -18.56
CA PHE A 233 -3.77 2.44 -17.37
C PHE A 233 -3.07 1.12 -17.70
N GLU A 234 -2.05 0.82 -16.92
CA GLU A 234 -1.39 -0.48 -16.87
C GLU A 234 -1.38 -1.03 -15.46
N ILE A 235 -1.56 -2.35 -15.35
CA ILE A 235 -1.56 -3.05 -14.07
C ILE A 235 -0.46 -4.11 -14.12
N PHE A 236 0.36 -4.16 -13.07
CA PHE A 236 1.50 -5.07 -12.98
C PHE A 236 1.65 -5.72 -11.61
N PHE A 237 2.32 -6.87 -11.63
CA PHE A 237 2.96 -7.50 -10.51
C PHE A 237 4.47 -7.31 -10.63
N LEU A 238 5.09 -6.78 -9.59
CA LEU A 238 6.55 -6.74 -9.48
C LEU A 238 6.99 -7.96 -8.67
N ASN A 239 7.69 -8.87 -9.34
CA ASN A 239 8.16 -10.13 -8.76
C ASN A 239 9.69 -10.18 -8.71
N LYS A 240 10.22 -10.75 -7.63
CA LYS A 240 11.64 -11.08 -7.51
C LYS A 240 11.88 -12.51 -8.02
N LYS A 241 12.73 -12.64 -9.03
CA LYS A 241 13.23 -13.92 -9.57
C LYS A 241 14.70 -14.07 -9.18
N GLU A 242 15.26 -15.27 -9.39
CA GLU A 242 16.67 -15.59 -9.06
C GLU A 242 17.65 -14.57 -9.68
N ASN A 243 17.34 -14.06 -10.88
CA ASN A 243 18.19 -13.12 -11.64
C ASN A 243 17.64 -11.69 -11.72
N GLY A 244 16.91 -11.23 -10.70
CA GLY A 244 16.48 -9.84 -10.55
C GLY A 244 14.96 -9.66 -10.49
N LEU A 245 14.50 -8.48 -10.89
CA LEU A 245 13.09 -8.11 -10.89
C LEU A 245 12.43 -8.39 -12.25
N LEU A 246 11.13 -8.63 -12.20
CA LEU A 246 10.29 -8.83 -13.37
C LEU A 246 8.95 -8.12 -13.16
N LEU A 247 8.54 -7.32 -14.14
CA LEU A 247 7.24 -6.66 -14.19
C LEU A 247 6.31 -7.52 -15.07
N GLU A 248 5.31 -8.15 -14.47
CA GLU A 248 4.39 -9.08 -15.15
C GLU A 248 2.97 -8.53 -15.15
N LYS A 249 2.24 -8.66 -16.25
CA LYS A 249 0.82 -8.30 -16.27
C LYS A 249 -0.02 -9.37 -15.54
N PRO A 250 -1.08 -8.98 -14.80
CA PRO A 250 -2.08 -9.92 -14.34
C PRO A 250 -2.67 -10.70 -15.52
N GLN A 251 -3.05 -11.97 -15.30
CA GLN A 251 -3.95 -12.63 -16.23
C GLN A 251 -5.34 -11.98 -16.15
N SER A 252 -5.97 -11.76 -17.31
CA SER A 252 -7.23 -11.03 -17.47
C SER A 252 -8.31 -11.45 -16.45
N GLY A 253 -8.86 -10.46 -15.73
CA GLY A 253 -10.06 -10.62 -14.91
C GLY A 253 -9.86 -11.12 -13.48
N VAL A 254 -8.62 -11.31 -13.00
CA VAL A 254 -8.37 -11.80 -11.63
C VAL A 254 -7.69 -10.75 -10.78
N TYR A 255 -8.51 -9.81 -10.32
CA TYR A 255 -8.16 -8.80 -9.32
C TYR A 255 -8.79 -9.09 -7.97
N LEU A 256 -9.60 -10.16 -7.85
CA LEU A 256 -10.20 -10.54 -6.57
C LEU A 256 -9.11 -11.09 -5.65
N TYR A 257 -8.90 -10.41 -4.53
CA TYR A 257 -7.89 -10.72 -3.50
C TYR A 257 -7.73 -12.21 -3.22
N HIS A 258 -8.84 -12.90 -2.96
CA HIS A 258 -8.86 -14.32 -2.62
C HIS A 258 -8.49 -15.23 -3.80
N LEU A 259 -8.88 -14.89 -5.05
CA LEU A 259 -8.51 -15.67 -6.23
C LEU A 259 -7.03 -15.51 -6.57
N PHE A 260 -6.46 -14.32 -6.37
CA PHE A 260 -5.02 -14.12 -6.53
C PHE A 260 -4.23 -14.97 -5.53
N LEU A 261 -4.61 -14.91 -4.24
CA LEU A 261 -3.96 -15.73 -3.21
C LEU A 261 -4.04 -17.22 -3.59
N LEU A 262 -5.23 -17.70 -3.95
CA LEU A 262 -5.42 -19.08 -4.39
C LEU A 262 -4.56 -19.48 -5.59
N ARG A 263 -4.36 -18.57 -6.56
CA ARG A 263 -3.46 -18.79 -7.71
C ARG A 263 -2.01 -18.91 -7.29
N GLU A 264 -1.53 -17.99 -6.47
CA GLU A 264 -0.14 -18.04 -5.98
C GLU A 264 0.12 -19.34 -5.22
N LEU A 265 -0.83 -19.77 -4.38
CA LEU A 265 -0.73 -21.03 -3.65
C LEU A 265 -0.75 -22.25 -4.59
N LYS A 266 -1.64 -22.25 -5.59
CA LYS A 266 -1.72 -23.33 -6.61
C LYS A 266 -0.46 -23.40 -7.45
N LYS A 267 0.05 -22.26 -7.92
CA LYS A 267 1.30 -22.17 -8.68
C LYS A 267 2.49 -22.65 -7.86
N ALA A 268 2.61 -22.23 -6.60
CA ALA A 268 3.68 -22.67 -5.72
C ALA A 268 3.65 -24.19 -5.48
N LYS A 269 2.44 -24.76 -5.34
CA LYS A 269 2.23 -26.20 -5.29
C LYS A 269 2.65 -26.89 -6.60
N ASP A 270 2.17 -26.41 -7.75
CA ASP A 270 2.40 -27.04 -9.06
C ASP A 270 3.89 -26.99 -9.45
N GLU A 271 4.58 -25.89 -9.14
CA GLU A 271 6.03 -25.74 -9.32
C GLU A 271 6.85 -26.44 -8.23
N LYS A 272 6.22 -27.02 -7.21
CA LYS A 272 6.87 -27.63 -6.02
C LYS A 272 7.80 -26.67 -5.27
N LYS A 273 7.45 -25.38 -5.24
CA LYS A 273 8.21 -24.29 -4.60
C LYS A 273 7.49 -23.74 -3.37
N LEU A 274 7.05 -24.63 -2.49
CA LEU A 274 6.36 -24.24 -1.26
C LEU A 274 7.34 -23.76 -0.19
N LEU A 275 7.29 -22.47 0.07
CA LEU A 275 7.99 -21.76 1.15
C LEU A 275 7.07 -21.50 2.34
N THR A 276 7.61 -21.41 3.55
CA THR A 276 6.84 -21.22 4.80
C THR A 276 5.84 -20.05 4.75
N TYR A 277 6.17 -18.95 4.06
CA TYR A 277 5.25 -17.81 3.93
C TYR A 277 3.93 -18.14 3.22
N HIS A 278 3.86 -19.20 2.41
CA HIS A 278 2.60 -19.59 1.78
C HIS A 278 1.54 -20.01 2.81
N PHE A 279 1.92 -20.46 4.02
CA PHE A 279 0.93 -20.68 5.09
C PHE A 279 0.23 -19.39 5.52
N VAL A 280 0.95 -18.26 5.51
CA VAL A 280 0.36 -16.94 5.79
C VAL A 280 -0.70 -16.61 4.74
N LEU A 281 -0.39 -16.84 3.47
CA LEU A 281 -1.33 -16.63 2.37
C LEU A 281 -2.53 -17.59 2.42
N LEU A 282 -2.30 -18.87 2.76
CA LEU A 282 -3.37 -19.86 2.91
C LEU A 282 -4.31 -19.50 4.05
N ARG A 283 -3.76 -19.10 5.20
CA ARG A 283 -4.53 -18.61 6.34
C ARG A 283 -5.40 -17.43 5.95
N GLN A 284 -4.83 -16.48 5.22
CA GLN A 284 -5.57 -15.31 4.75
C GLN A 284 -6.74 -15.68 3.84
N VAL A 285 -6.58 -16.66 2.96
CA VAL A 285 -7.70 -17.19 2.15
C VAL A 285 -8.78 -17.80 3.05
N LEU A 286 -8.40 -18.59 4.05
CA LEU A 286 -9.34 -19.21 4.99
C LEU A 286 -10.07 -18.15 5.82
N GLU A 287 -9.39 -17.10 6.26
CA GLU A 287 -10.00 -15.96 6.97
C GLU A 287 -11.00 -15.21 6.10
N ASN A 288 -10.67 -14.96 4.82
CA ASN A 288 -11.59 -14.34 3.88
C ASN A 288 -12.85 -15.18 3.66
N ILE A 289 -12.70 -16.49 3.48
CA ILE A 289 -13.83 -17.41 3.29
C ILE A 289 -14.66 -17.51 4.57
N SER A 290 -14.01 -17.56 5.74
CA SER A 290 -14.69 -17.55 7.04
C SER A 290 -15.57 -16.32 7.18
N SER A 291 -15.01 -15.14 6.91
CA SER A 291 -15.74 -13.87 6.96
C SER A 291 -16.92 -13.88 5.99
N PHE A 292 -16.71 -14.30 4.73
CA PHE A 292 -17.77 -14.38 3.72
C PHE A 292 -18.92 -15.34 4.10
N LEU A 293 -18.60 -16.45 4.75
CA LEU A 293 -19.60 -17.44 5.18
C LEU A 293 -20.22 -17.11 6.56
N GLY A 294 -19.83 -16.00 7.18
CA GLY A 294 -20.31 -15.60 8.50
C GLY A 294 -19.80 -16.49 9.64
N TYR A 295 -18.64 -17.11 9.47
CA TYR A 295 -18.00 -17.93 10.50
C TYR A 295 -17.09 -17.07 11.39
N GLY A 296 -17.08 -17.38 12.69
CA GLY A 296 -16.31 -16.61 13.69
C GLY A 296 -14.79 -16.81 13.63
N ASN A 297 -14.29 -17.86 12.96
CA ASN A 297 -12.85 -18.09 12.77
C ASN A 297 -12.55 -18.95 11.54
N PHE A 298 -11.32 -18.84 11.04
CA PHE A 298 -10.86 -19.61 9.87
C PHE A 298 -10.91 -21.13 10.09
N SER A 299 -10.75 -21.60 11.33
CA SER A 299 -10.81 -23.02 11.68
C SER A 299 -12.16 -23.66 11.36
N ALA A 300 -13.25 -22.88 11.42
CA ALA A 300 -14.57 -23.33 11.01
C ALA A 300 -14.62 -23.73 9.53
N VAL A 301 -13.87 -23.03 8.66
CA VAL A 301 -13.75 -23.35 7.23
C VAL A 301 -13.09 -24.72 7.05
N LEU A 302 -12.04 -25.02 7.83
CA LEU A 302 -11.35 -26.32 7.79
C LEU A 302 -12.30 -27.50 8.08
N GLY A 303 -13.23 -27.31 9.03
CA GLY A 303 -14.27 -28.30 9.32
C GLY A 303 -15.30 -28.47 8.19
N LYS A 304 -15.54 -27.44 7.37
CA LYS A 304 -16.49 -27.50 6.24
C LYS A 304 -15.91 -28.11 4.97
N ILE A 305 -14.59 -28.10 4.83
CA ILE A 305 -13.89 -28.73 3.71
C ILE A 305 -13.55 -30.21 4.00
N GLU A 306 -14.13 -30.82 5.05
CA GLU A 306 -14.04 -32.27 5.34
C GLU A 306 -12.58 -32.74 5.51
N LEU A 307 -11.77 -31.96 6.22
CA LEU A 307 -10.44 -32.38 6.66
C LEU A 307 -10.51 -33.29 7.89
N GLU A 308 -9.74 -34.37 7.87
CA GLU A 308 -9.46 -35.15 9.09
C GLU A 308 -8.63 -34.28 10.05
N ASP A 309 -8.95 -34.31 11.34
CA ASP A 309 -8.27 -33.53 12.39
C ASP A 309 -8.15 -32.01 12.10
N ALA A 310 -9.26 -31.38 11.70
CA ALA A 310 -9.31 -29.94 11.42
C ALA A 310 -8.71 -29.06 12.53
N SER A 311 -8.82 -29.47 13.80
CA SER A 311 -8.20 -28.76 14.94
C SER A 311 -6.68 -28.76 14.86
N ARG A 312 -6.05 -29.92 14.62
CA ARG A 312 -4.58 -30.05 14.50
C ARG A 312 -4.06 -29.24 13.32
N ILE A 313 -4.79 -29.24 12.21
CA ILE A 313 -4.45 -28.47 11.01
C ILE A 313 -4.57 -26.97 11.28
N ALA A 314 -5.61 -26.54 11.99
CA ALA A 314 -5.74 -25.14 12.42
C ALA A 314 -4.53 -24.70 13.27
N ASP A 315 -4.11 -25.52 14.23
CA ASP A 315 -2.95 -25.25 15.08
C ASP A 315 -1.66 -25.17 14.26
N LEU A 316 -1.47 -26.07 13.29
CA LEU A 316 -0.33 -26.03 12.36
C LEU A 316 -0.33 -24.74 11.54
N ILE A 317 -1.45 -24.40 10.89
CA ILE A 317 -1.56 -23.18 10.08
C ILE A 317 -1.31 -21.96 10.96
N ASN A 318 -1.86 -21.93 12.19
CA ASN A 318 -1.66 -20.85 13.14
C ASN A 318 -0.18 -20.73 13.52
N ALA A 319 0.49 -21.83 13.85
CA ALA A 319 1.90 -21.88 14.19
C ALA A 319 2.81 -21.46 13.03
N GLU A 320 2.62 -22.02 11.84
CA GLU A 320 3.42 -21.69 10.65
C GLU A 320 3.18 -20.24 10.17
N SER A 321 1.96 -19.71 10.34
CA SER A 321 1.65 -18.31 10.00
C SER A 321 2.20 -17.30 11.01
N HIS A 322 2.34 -17.71 12.28
CA HIS A 322 2.86 -16.85 13.37
C HIS A 322 4.33 -17.10 13.70
N LYS A 323 5.02 -18.01 13.00
CA LYS A 323 6.48 -18.11 13.02
C LYS A 323 7.09 -16.81 12.48
N LYS A 324 7.17 -15.78 13.33
CA LYS A 324 7.72 -14.47 13.05
C LYS A 324 9.16 -14.38 13.58
N ILE A 325 10.04 -13.82 12.75
CA ILE A 325 11.18 -12.93 13.07
C ILE A 325 12.62 -13.44 12.88
N TYR A 326 13.01 -14.69 13.12
CA TYR A 326 14.46 -15.02 13.15
C TYR A 326 15.08 -15.66 11.90
N ASN A 327 14.27 -16.24 11.00
CA ASN A 327 14.81 -16.88 9.80
C ASN A 327 14.04 -16.44 8.56
N ASN A 328 14.76 -16.10 7.50
CA ASN A 328 14.27 -15.62 6.21
C ASN A 328 12.96 -16.29 5.78
N GLN A 329 11.98 -15.51 5.30
CA GLN A 329 10.68 -15.94 4.75
C GLN A 329 10.81 -16.81 3.47
N THR A 330 11.98 -17.38 3.21
CA THR A 330 12.36 -18.17 2.04
C THR A 330 12.77 -19.59 2.38
N VAL A 331 12.44 -20.08 3.58
CA VAL A 331 12.71 -21.48 3.97
C VAL A 331 11.69 -22.40 3.28
N GLN A 332 12.19 -23.45 2.63
CA GLN A 332 11.33 -24.49 2.07
C GLN A 332 10.55 -25.19 3.18
N MET A 333 9.27 -25.48 2.92
CA MET A 333 8.46 -26.26 3.84
C MET A 333 9.02 -27.67 4.03
N VAL A 334 8.90 -28.21 5.24
CA VAL A 334 9.19 -29.62 5.51
C VAL A 334 8.15 -30.53 4.82
N PRO A 335 8.50 -31.79 4.48
CA PRO A 335 7.62 -32.68 3.70
C PRO A 335 6.21 -32.85 4.29
N ASP A 336 6.10 -32.97 5.61
CA ASP A 336 4.81 -33.12 6.30
C ASP A 336 3.94 -31.87 6.12
N ASN A 337 4.55 -30.69 6.25
CA ASN A 337 3.88 -29.41 6.04
C ASN A 337 3.43 -29.24 4.59
N VAL A 338 4.24 -29.66 3.61
CA VAL A 338 3.85 -29.67 2.19
C VAL A 338 2.61 -30.54 1.96
N THR A 339 2.57 -31.71 2.61
CA THR A 339 1.45 -32.66 2.47
C THR A 339 0.17 -32.06 3.03
N THR A 340 0.22 -31.53 4.25
CA THR A 340 -0.95 -30.87 4.86
C THR A 340 -1.38 -29.63 4.09
N PHE A 341 -0.43 -28.79 3.64
CA PHE A 341 -0.72 -27.60 2.85
C PHE A 341 -1.47 -27.95 1.55
N ASN A 342 -0.98 -28.95 0.82
CA ASN A 342 -1.58 -29.39 -0.44
C ASN A 342 -2.98 -29.95 -0.25
N GLU A 343 -3.20 -30.75 0.81
CA GLU A 343 -4.52 -31.30 1.13
C GLU A 343 -5.54 -30.20 1.42
N VAL A 344 -5.17 -29.24 2.28
CA VAL A 344 -6.03 -28.09 2.62
C VAL A 344 -6.38 -27.30 1.36
N LEU A 345 -5.38 -26.99 0.53
CA LEU A 345 -5.58 -26.23 -0.70
C LEU A 345 -6.49 -26.96 -1.69
N GLU A 346 -6.29 -28.26 -1.93
CA GLU A 346 -7.14 -29.05 -2.84
C GLU A 346 -8.59 -29.11 -2.36
N LYS A 347 -8.81 -29.47 -1.09
CA LYS A 347 -10.16 -29.58 -0.55
C LYS A 347 -10.88 -28.24 -0.59
N LEU A 348 -10.17 -27.15 -0.34
CA LEU A 348 -10.73 -25.80 -0.42
C LEU A 348 -11.10 -25.40 -1.86
N ILE A 349 -10.21 -25.65 -2.84
CA ILE A 349 -10.48 -25.39 -4.27
C ILE A 349 -11.68 -26.19 -4.75
N ASN A 350 -11.75 -27.48 -4.38
CA ASN A 350 -12.80 -28.39 -4.82
C ASN A 350 -14.14 -28.08 -4.16
N LYS A 351 -14.17 -27.81 -2.84
CA LYS A 351 -15.42 -27.57 -2.09
C LYS A 351 -16.17 -26.34 -2.58
N TYR A 352 -15.44 -25.28 -2.90
CA TYR A 352 -16.01 -23.99 -3.32
C TYR A 352 -15.93 -23.76 -4.84
N GLU A 353 -15.53 -24.78 -5.60
CA GLU A 353 -15.45 -24.78 -7.07
C GLU A 353 -14.68 -23.58 -7.65
N PHE A 354 -13.60 -23.17 -6.98
CA PHE A 354 -12.82 -22.02 -7.42
C PHE A 354 -12.19 -22.27 -8.81
N LYS A 355 -12.54 -21.43 -9.79
CA LYS A 355 -11.93 -21.43 -11.13
C LYS A 355 -10.63 -20.63 -11.10
N ILE A 356 -9.53 -21.33 -10.87
CA ILE A 356 -8.18 -20.77 -10.63
C ILE A 356 -7.30 -20.92 -11.86
#